data_AF-A0A353A3Q5-F1
#
_entry.id   AF-A0A353A3Q5-F1
#
_cell.length_a   1.000
_cell.length_b   1.000
_cell.length_c   1.000
_cell.angle_alpha   90.00
_cell.angle_beta   90.00
_cell.angle_gamma   90.00
#
_symmetry.space_group_name_H-M   'P 1'
#
loop_
_entity.id
_entity.type
_entity.pdbx_description
1 polymer ?
#
loop_
_entity_poly.entity_id
_entity_poly.type
_entity_poly.pdbx_seq_one_letter_code
_entity_poly.pdbx_strand_id
1 'polypeptide(L)'
;MRKLRNLWAALSAVVAAIALSSCDEDLSRAMTLSGEWRGDFGMFYEYEYHGRVFRFDSYDTRIVFYPSYDYATHGYGKQVDYYSQGPYVYQYYYFNWYIDRGDLVLDYPYDHGLNTVIHDYHMSGVRFYGYFGNSDTKFSLYKTADYYDWGAYSGNYYYDPRDDWYGYYRNSVRREPASADSLTRGAWAPAEGTPTGTDGVVRRGSRFVRAR
;
A
#
# COMPACT_ATOMS: atom_id res chain seq x y z
N MET A 1 44.89 12.25 -26.70
CA MET A 1 43.47 12.19 -27.11
C MET A 1 42.88 10.78 -27.22
N ARG A 2 43.56 9.76 -27.78
CA ARG A 2 43.04 8.36 -27.83
C ARG A 2 42.73 7.75 -26.45
N LYS A 3 43.61 7.91 -25.46
CA LYS A 3 43.39 7.41 -24.09
C LYS A 3 42.19 8.06 -23.39
N LEU A 4 41.97 9.36 -23.60
CA LEU A 4 40.81 10.08 -23.04
C LEU A 4 39.49 9.65 -23.71
N ARG A 5 39.48 9.45 -25.04
CA ARG A 5 38.32 8.90 -25.78
C ARG A 5 37.95 7.49 -25.35
N ASN A 6 38.94 6.64 -25.05
CA ASN A 6 38.70 5.28 -24.55
C ASN A 6 38.16 5.28 -23.11
N LEU A 7 38.60 6.23 -22.27
CA LEU A 7 38.06 6.44 -20.92
C LEU A 7 36.59 6.88 -20.93
N TRP A 8 36.22 7.81 -21.82
CA TRP A 8 34.82 8.22 -21.99
C TRP A 8 33.93 7.09 -22.52
N ALA A 9 34.40 6.32 -23.52
CA ALA A 9 33.65 5.18 -24.04
C ALA A 9 33.46 4.07 -22.99
N ALA A 10 34.48 3.79 -22.17
CA ALA A 10 34.39 2.81 -21.09
C ALA A 10 33.42 3.26 -19.98
N LEU A 11 33.45 4.54 -19.59
CA LEU A 11 32.53 5.09 -18.60
C LEU A 11 31.08 5.04 -19.09
N SER A 12 30.82 5.39 -20.35
CA SER A 12 29.48 5.28 -20.95
C SER A 12 28.99 3.84 -21.05
N ALA A 13 29.87 2.88 -21.36
CA ALA A 13 29.52 1.46 -21.41
C ALA A 13 29.16 0.91 -20.01
N VAL A 14 29.87 1.35 -18.97
CA VAL A 14 29.54 0.96 -17.58
C VAL A 14 28.21 1.56 -17.12
N VAL A 15 27.94 2.84 -17.43
CA VAL A 15 26.65 3.48 -17.11
C VAL A 15 25.50 2.80 -17.86
N ALA A 16 25.70 2.44 -19.13
CA ALA A 16 24.71 1.69 -19.91
C ALA A 16 24.49 0.28 -19.35
N ALA A 17 25.56 -0.42 -18.93
CA ALA A 17 25.44 -1.75 -18.33
C ALA A 17 24.68 -1.72 -17.00
N ILE A 18 24.92 -0.71 -16.15
CA ILE A 18 24.19 -0.52 -14.88
C ILE A 18 22.71 -0.25 -15.15
N ALA A 19 22.39 0.63 -16.11
CA ALA A 19 21.01 0.95 -16.48
C ALA A 19 20.26 -0.23 -17.12
N LEU A 20 20.95 -1.08 -17.89
CA LEU A 20 20.36 -2.29 -18.45
C LEU A 20 20.12 -3.36 -17.38
N SER A 21 21.06 -3.54 -16.45
CA SER A 21 20.89 -4.50 -15.34
C SER A 21 19.79 -4.09 -14.36
N SER A 22 19.56 -2.80 -14.14
CA SER A 22 18.48 -2.35 -13.27
C SER A 22 17.09 -2.62 -13.86
N CYS A 23 16.93 -2.51 -15.18
CA CYS A 23 15.67 -2.88 -15.85
C CYS A 23 15.32 -4.36 -15.65
N ASP A 24 16.30 -5.27 -15.77
CA ASP A 24 16.07 -6.70 -15.58
C ASP A 24 15.73 -7.04 -14.12
N GLU A 25 16.38 -6.37 -13.17
CA GLU A 25 16.13 -6.57 -11.74
C GLU A 25 14.76 -6.03 -11.31
N ASP A 26 14.40 -4.82 -11.75
CA ASP A 26 13.11 -4.20 -11.48
C ASP A 26 11.97 -4.98 -12.15
N LEU A 27 12.21 -5.54 -13.33
CA LEU A 27 11.27 -6.44 -13.99
C LEU A 27 11.01 -7.71 -13.17
N SER A 28 12.06 -8.37 -12.69
CA SER A 28 11.93 -9.57 -11.85
C SER A 28 11.18 -9.28 -10.54
N ARG A 29 11.45 -8.12 -9.93
CA ARG A 29 10.71 -7.64 -8.75
C ARG A 29 9.23 -7.43 -9.07
N ALA A 30 8.91 -6.73 -10.16
CA ALA A 30 7.53 -6.46 -10.56
C ALA A 30 6.74 -7.75 -10.83
N MET A 31 7.36 -8.72 -11.51
CA MET A 31 6.76 -10.03 -11.75
C MET A 31 6.46 -10.78 -10.46
N THR A 32 7.38 -10.72 -9.49
CA THR A 32 7.18 -11.38 -8.18
C THR A 32 6.09 -10.66 -7.37
N LEU A 33 6.05 -9.33 -7.42
CA LEU A 33 5.09 -8.47 -6.73
C LEU A 33 3.64 -8.68 -7.20
N SER A 34 3.46 -8.95 -8.50
CA SER A 34 2.14 -9.05 -9.11
C SER A 34 1.30 -10.17 -8.46
N GLY A 35 0.04 -9.87 -8.17
CA GLY A 35 -0.88 -10.76 -7.46
C GLY A 35 -1.40 -10.20 -6.13
N GLU A 36 -2.09 -11.05 -5.37
CA GLU A 36 -2.70 -10.71 -4.09
C GLU A 36 -1.80 -11.13 -2.92
N TRP A 37 -1.71 -10.24 -1.94
CA TRP A 37 -0.96 -10.40 -0.71
C TRP A 37 -1.83 -10.09 0.48
N ARG A 38 -1.56 -10.78 1.59
CA ARG A 38 -2.29 -10.60 2.84
C ARG A 38 -1.37 -10.56 4.05
N GLY A 39 -1.72 -9.80 5.08
CA GLY A 39 -1.00 -9.80 6.35
C GLY A 39 -0.93 -8.43 7.01
N ASP A 40 0.15 -8.17 7.73
CA ASP A 40 0.33 -6.92 8.43
C ASP A 40 1.02 -5.88 7.54
N PHE A 41 0.26 -4.87 7.11
CA PHE A 41 0.75 -3.70 6.38
C PHE A 41 0.84 -2.44 7.26
N GLY A 42 0.54 -2.56 8.55
CA GLY A 42 0.69 -1.50 9.54
C GLY A 42 -0.35 -0.39 9.48
N MET A 43 -1.46 -0.59 8.77
CA MET A 43 -2.43 0.47 8.51
C MET A 43 -3.21 0.88 9.77
N PHE A 44 -3.57 2.16 9.87
CA PHE A 44 -4.44 2.67 10.92
C PHE A 44 -5.32 3.82 10.41
N TYR A 45 -6.40 4.10 11.13
CA TYR A 45 -7.12 5.36 11.03
C TYR A 45 -7.38 5.99 12.40
N GLU A 46 -7.48 7.31 12.41
CA GLU A 46 -7.87 8.12 13.55
C GLU A 46 -9.25 8.72 13.29
N TYR A 47 -10.18 8.52 14.21
CA TYR A 47 -11.55 8.99 14.15
C TYR A 47 -11.82 9.97 15.27
N GLU A 48 -12.32 11.15 14.93
CA GLU A 48 -12.81 12.10 15.91
C GLU A 48 -14.26 11.79 16.26
N TYR A 49 -14.54 11.68 17.56
CA TYR A 49 -15.87 11.50 18.11
C TYR A 49 -16.01 12.38 19.35
N HIS A 50 -16.97 13.31 19.32
CA HIS A 50 -17.20 14.28 20.41
C HIS A 50 -15.92 15.04 20.84
N GLY A 51 -15.14 15.53 19.87
CA GLY A 51 -13.92 16.30 20.13
C GLY A 51 -12.73 15.50 20.63
N ARG A 52 -12.81 14.15 20.59
CA ARG A 52 -11.71 13.25 20.97
C ARG A 52 -11.28 12.40 19.79
N VAL A 53 -9.98 12.24 19.62
CA VAL A 53 -9.39 11.42 18.55
C VAL A 53 -9.08 10.01 19.07
N PHE A 54 -9.64 9.01 18.40
CA PHE A 54 -9.43 7.58 18.68
C PHE A 54 -8.69 6.94 17.53
N ARG A 55 -7.67 6.13 17.84
CA ARG A 55 -6.90 5.39 16.83
C ARG A 55 -7.35 3.93 16.77
N PHE A 56 -7.49 3.42 15.55
CA PHE A 56 -7.82 2.04 15.26
C PHE A 56 -6.79 1.48 14.30
N ASP A 57 -6.03 0.50 14.76
CA ASP A 57 -5.03 -0.20 13.94
C ASP A 57 -5.68 -1.41 13.24
N SER A 58 -5.33 -1.58 11.97
CA SER A 58 -5.74 -2.73 11.17
C SER A 58 -5.13 -4.01 11.75
N TYR A 59 -5.93 -5.08 11.81
CA TYR A 59 -5.46 -6.40 12.19
C TYR A 59 -5.06 -7.27 10.98
N ASP A 60 -5.52 -6.90 9.78
CA ASP A 60 -5.27 -7.64 8.55
C ASP A 60 -5.44 -6.70 7.34
N THR A 61 -4.50 -6.78 6.40
CA THR A 61 -4.56 -6.06 5.14
C THR A 61 -4.56 -7.08 4.02
N ARG A 62 -5.43 -6.90 3.03
CA ARG A 62 -5.34 -7.55 1.73
C ARG A 62 -4.98 -6.50 0.69
N ILE A 63 -3.99 -6.77 -0.13
CA ILE A 63 -3.48 -5.83 -1.13
C ILE A 63 -3.16 -6.58 -2.42
N VAL A 64 -3.62 -6.05 -3.54
CA VAL A 64 -3.37 -6.63 -4.87
C VAL A 64 -2.62 -5.64 -5.74
N PHE A 65 -1.63 -6.15 -6.47
CA PHE A 65 -0.85 -5.41 -7.45
C PHE A 65 -1.18 -5.93 -8.86
N TYR A 66 -1.84 -5.09 -9.65
CA TYR A 66 -2.14 -5.34 -11.05
C TYR A 66 -1.14 -4.60 -11.93
N PRO A 67 -0.29 -5.29 -12.70
CA PRO A 67 0.54 -4.65 -13.71
C PRO A 67 -0.34 -4.08 -14.85
N SER A 68 0.07 -2.95 -15.42
CA SER A 68 -0.69 -2.31 -16.53
C SER A 68 -0.75 -3.18 -17.79
N TYR A 69 0.24 -4.06 -17.97
CA TYR A 69 0.36 -5.05 -19.03
C TYR A 69 1.37 -6.12 -18.56
N ASP A 70 1.45 -7.26 -19.25
CA ASP A 70 2.42 -8.30 -18.91
C ASP A 70 3.84 -7.73 -18.86
N TYR A 71 4.59 -8.04 -17.80
CA TYR A 71 5.96 -7.55 -17.58
C TYR A 71 6.08 -6.03 -17.35
N ALA A 72 5.01 -5.32 -16.96
CA ALA A 72 5.10 -3.93 -16.55
C ALA A 72 5.78 -3.77 -15.17
N THR A 73 6.65 -2.77 -15.03
CA THR A 73 7.23 -2.35 -13.73
C THR A 73 6.38 -1.30 -13.00
N HIS A 74 5.14 -1.13 -13.45
CA HIS A 74 4.16 -0.21 -12.91
C HIS A 74 2.75 -0.74 -13.11
N GLY A 75 1.81 -0.16 -12.37
CA GLY A 75 0.40 -0.50 -12.50
C GLY A 75 -0.47 0.16 -11.46
N TYR A 76 -1.56 -0.51 -11.14
CA TYR A 76 -2.51 -0.08 -10.13
C TYR A 76 -2.80 -1.22 -9.16
N GLY A 77 -3.46 -0.90 -8.06
CA GLY A 77 -3.78 -1.87 -7.05
C GLY A 77 -4.98 -1.49 -6.21
N LYS A 78 -5.46 -2.48 -5.47
CA LYS A 78 -6.57 -2.36 -4.53
C LYS A 78 -6.09 -2.84 -3.17
N GLN A 79 -6.47 -2.14 -2.11
CA GLN A 79 -6.14 -2.50 -0.74
C GLN A 79 -7.40 -2.49 0.12
N VAL A 80 -7.53 -3.47 0.99
CA VAL A 80 -8.57 -3.54 2.02
C VAL A 80 -7.92 -3.76 3.37
N ASP A 81 -8.18 -2.86 4.30
CA ASP A 81 -7.72 -2.95 5.69
C ASP A 81 -8.89 -3.30 6.58
N TYR A 82 -8.74 -4.33 7.40
CA TYR A 82 -9.77 -4.84 8.29
C TYR A 82 -9.49 -4.44 9.74
N TYR A 83 -10.55 -4.00 10.42
CA TYR A 83 -10.48 -3.48 11.79
C TYR A 83 -11.41 -4.27 12.69
N SER A 84 -10.94 -4.60 13.89
CA SER A 84 -11.72 -5.35 14.88
C SER A 84 -12.61 -4.43 15.73
N GLN A 85 -12.33 -3.12 15.69
CA GLN A 85 -12.95 -2.09 16.49
C GLN A 85 -13.11 -0.79 15.70
N GLY A 86 -13.98 0.09 16.21
CA GLY A 86 -14.23 1.40 15.64
C GLY A 86 -15.41 1.43 14.67
N PRO A 87 -15.74 2.62 14.14
CA PRO A 87 -16.94 2.83 13.35
C PRO A 87 -16.93 2.12 11.99
N TYR A 88 -15.78 1.58 11.55
CA TYR A 88 -15.66 0.88 10.27
C TYR A 88 -15.02 -0.51 10.46
N VAL A 89 -15.65 -1.53 9.90
CA VAL A 89 -15.12 -2.91 9.89
C VAL A 89 -14.04 -3.11 8.83
N TYR A 90 -14.09 -2.33 7.75
CA TYR A 90 -13.03 -2.26 6.75
C TYR A 90 -12.97 -0.90 6.05
N GLN A 91 -11.80 -0.59 5.50
CA GLN A 91 -11.59 0.52 4.58
C GLN A 91 -10.91 0.03 3.30
N TYR A 92 -11.36 0.54 2.16
CA TYR A 92 -10.84 0.19 0.84
C TYR A 92 -10.12 1.38 0.21
N TYR A 93 -8.95 1.10 -0.36
CA TYR A 93 -8.11 2.07 -1.07
C TYR A 93 -7.79 1.61 -2.49
N TYR A 94 -7.65 2.60 -3.37
CA TYR A 94 -7.04 2.44 -4.69
C TYR A 94 -5.69 3.15 -4.68
N PHE A 95 -4.71 2.55 -5.35
CA PHE A 95 -3.39 3.15 -5.51
C PHE A 95 -2.79 2.82 -6.87
N ASN A 96 -1.85 3.66 -7.30
CA ASN A 96 -0.92 3.37 -8.37
C ASN A 96 0.39 2.87 -7.75
N TRP A 97 1.11 2.00 -8.47
CA TRP A 97 2.42 1.53 -8.04
C TRP A 97 3.42 1.58 -9.19
N TYR A 98 4.68 1.78 -8.85
CA TYR A 98 5.80 1.64 -9.78
C TYR A 98 7.09 1.33 -9.03
N ILE A 99 8.03 0.70 -9.71
CA ILE A 99 9.38 0.48 -9.21
C ILE A 99 10.31 1.55 -9.80
N ASP A 100 11.00 2.30 -8.95
CA ASP A 100 12.04 3.27 -9.34
C ASP A 100 13.33 2.93 -8.62
N ARG A 101 14.36 2.49 -9.38
CA ARG A 101 15.71 2.21 -8.86
C ARG A 101 15.71 1.25 -7.66
N GLY A 102 14.90 0.20 -7.75
CA GLY A 102 14.75 -0.81 -6.71
C GLY A 102 13.73 -0.48 -5.62
N ASP A 103 13.28 0.77 -5.48
CA ASP A 103 12.25 1.16 -4.51
C ASP A 103 10.84 0.94 -5.10
N LEU A 104 9.91 0.44 -4.28
CA LEU A 104 8.51 0.32 -4.64
C LEU A 104 7.76 1.56 -4.14
N VAL A 105 7.20 2.34 -5.06
CA VAL A 105 6.42 3.53 -4.71
C VAL A 105 4.94 3.23 -4.81
N LEU A 106 4.18 3.60 -3.76
CA LEU A 106 2.72 3.54 -3.74
C LEU A 106 2.14 4.95 -3.68
N ASP A 107 1.34 5.29 -4.67
CA ASP A 107 0.65 6.58 -4.79
C ASP A 107 -0.85 6.38 -4.64
N TYR A 108 -1.44 6.96 -3.61
CA TYR A 108 -2.87 6.92 -3.29
C TYR A 108 -3.51 8.24 -3.73
N PRO A 109 -4.03 8.33 -4.97
CA PRO A 109 -4.49 9.59 -5.56
C PRO A 109 -5.67 10.23 -4.82
N TYR A 110 -6.36 9.48 -3.96
CA TYR A 110 -7.52 9.93 -3.19
C TYR A 110 -7.27 9.97 -1.67
N ASP A 111 -6.04 9.63 -1.24
CA ASP A 111 -5.62 9.68 0.16
C ASP A 111 -4.11 9.86 0.26
N HIS A 112 -3.60 11.02 -0.17
CA HIS A 112 -2.17 11.29 -0.30
C HIS A 112 -1.37 11.14 1.00
N GLY A 113 -2.02 11.14 2.17
CA GLY A 113 -1.38 10.83 3.45
C GLY A 113 -0.87 9.38 3.55
N LEU A 114 -1.33 8.51 2.66
CA LEU A 114 -0.89 7.12 2.54
C LEU A 114 0.24 6.92 1.52
N ASN A 115 0.58 7.96 0.74
CA ASN A 115 1.68 7.88 -0.22
C ASN A 115 2.96 7.47 0.47
N THR A 116 3.64 6.48 -0.09
CA THR A 116 4.79 5.90 0.59
C THR A 116 5.76 5.23 -0.36
N VAL A 117 6.99 5.10 0.10
CA VAL A 117 8.07 4.40 -0.57
C VAL A 117 8.44 3.22 0.30
N ILE A 118 8.49 2.05 -0.31
CA ILE A 118 8.93 0.80 0.30
C ILE A 118 10.34 0.51 -0.20
N HIS A 119 11.30 0.48 0.72
CA HIS A 119 12.70 0.21 0.46
C HIS A 119 13.16 -1.08 1.15
N ASP A 120 14.33 -1.59 0.76
CA ASP A 120 14.97 -2.79 1.32
C ASP A 120 14.01 -3.96 1.50
N TYR A 121 13.11 -4.13 0.53
CA TYR A 121 12.10 -5.16 0.58
C TYR A 121 12.60 -6.45 -0.04
N HIS A 122 12.10 -7.55 0.49
CA HIS A 122 12.35 -8.89 0.00
C HIS A 122 11.03 -9.53 -0.41
N MET A 123 11.05 -10.10 -1.60
CA MET A 123 9.93 -10.88 -2.13
C MET A 123 10.40 -12.29 -2.47
N SER A 124 9.50 -13.22 -2.25
CA SER A 124 9.55 -14.60 -2.74
C SER A 124 8.16 -14.98 -3.23
N GLY A 125 7.98 -16.16 -3.81
CA GLY A 125 6.66 -16.64 -4.22
C GLY A 125 5.61 -16.69 -3.09
N VAL A 126 6.01 -16.59 -1.82
CA VAL A 126 5.11 -16.72 -0.66
C VAL A 126 5.20 -15.62 0.39
N ARG A 127 6.25 -14.77 0.35
CA ARG A 127 6.52 -13.76 1.39
C ARG A 127 6.90 -12.44 0.75
N PHE A 128 6.37 -11.36 1.29
CA PHE A 128 6.74 -9.99 0.95
C PHE A 128 6.87 -9.17 2.24
N TYR A 129 8.04 -8.61 2.46
CA TYR A 129 8.30 -7.77 3.63
C TYR A 129 9.32 -6.68 3.28
N GLY A 130 9.28 -5.57 4.00
CA GLY A 130 10.19 -4.44 3.79
C GLY A 130 9.86 -3.30 4.74
N TYR A 131 10.39 -2.13 4.45
CA TYR A 131 10.32 -0.97 5.34
C TYR A 131 9.64 0.20 4.65
N PHE A 132 8.84 0.95 5.40
CA PHE A 132 8.19 2.16 4.91
C PHE A 132 9.05 3.40 5.18
N GLY A 133 9.33 4.18 4.14
CA GLY A 133 9.97 5.50 4.25
C GLY A 133 11.36 5.44 4.89
N ASN A 134 11.48 5.90 6.15
CA ASN A 134 12.73 5.85 6.93
C ASN A 134 12.54 5.01 8.21
N SER A 135 11.59 4.07 8.20
CA SER A 135 11.24 3.27 9.37
C SER A 135 12.11 2.04 9.50
N ASP A 136 12.49 1.69 10.72
CA ASP A 136 13.08 0.38 11.03
C ASP A 136 12.01 -0.70 11.27
N THR A 137 10.72 -0.37 11.10
CA THR A 137 9.64 -1.31 11.35
C THR A 137 9.18 -1.95 10.06
N LYS A 138 9.19 -3.29 10.07
CA LYS A 138 8.97 -4.12 8.90
C LYS A 138 7.50 -4.51 8.75
N PHE A 139 6.93 -4.34 7.57
CA PHE A 139 5.66 -5.00 7.25
C PHE A 139 5.89 -6.47 6.88
N SER A 140 4.85 -7.30 6.91
CA SER A 140 4.96 -8.69 6.49
C SER A 140 3.65 -9.20 5.91
N LEU A 141 3.72 -9.57 4.64
CA LEU A 141 2.64 -10.15 3.87
C LEU A 141 3.01 -11.55 3.37
N TYR A 142 1.99 -12.35 3.11
CA TYR A 142 2.06 -13.64 2.43
C TYR A 142 1.24 -13.60 1.14
N LYS A 143 1.72 -14.29 0.11
CA LYS A 143 1.01 -14.34 -1.16
C LYS A 143 -0.23 -15.23 -1.02
N THR A 144 -1.38 -14.74 -1.48
CA THR A 144 -2.66 -15.48 -1.50
C THR A 144 -3.08 -15.87 -2.90
N ALA A 145 -2.69 -15.09 -3.92
CA ALA A 145 -2.93 -15.39 -5.32
C ALA A 145 -1.82 -14.82 -6.21
N ASP A 146 -1.45 -15.53 -7.26
CA ASP A 146 -0.60 -14.98 -8.32
C ASP A 146 -1.44 -14.19 -9.32
N TYR A 147 -0.82 -13.23 -10.02
CA TYR A 147 -1.53 -12.39 -10.98
C TYR A 147 -2.32 -13.19 -12.03
N TYR A 148 -1.73 -14.29 -12.50
CA TYR A 148 -2.31 -15.18 -13.50
C TYR A 148 -3.34 -16.17 -12.95
N ASP A 149 -3.51 -16.24 -11.63
CA ASP A 149 -4.49 -17.12 -10.98
C ASP A 149 -5.81 -16.36 -10.72
N TRP A 150 -6.55 -16.11 -11.81
CA TRP A 150 -7.81 -15.36 -11.78
C TRP A 150 -8.90 -16.03 -10.92
N GLY A 151 -8.77 -17.32 -10.60
CA GLY A 151 -9.70 -18.05 -9.75
C GLY A 151 -9.40 -17.93 -8.25
N ALA A 152 -8.20 -17.48 -7.87
CA ALA A 152 -7.75 -17.41 -6.48
C ALA A 152 -8.00 -16.06 -5.79
N TYR A 153 -8.38 -15.01 -6.53
CA TYR A 153 -8.79 -13.73 -5.94
C TYR A 153 -10.02 -13.95 -5.05
N SER A 154 -9.80 -13.97 -3.75
CA SER A 154 -10.80 -14.46 -2.79
C SER A 154 -11.54 -13.30 -2.14
N GLY A 155 -12.82 -13.14 -2.48
CA GLY A 155 -13.77 -12.30 -1.73
C GLY A 155 -14.56 -11.31 -2.58
N ASN A 156 -15.83 -11.10 -2.21
CA ASN A 156 -16.76 -10.11 -2.79
C ASN A 156 -16.27 -8.65 -2.72
N TYR A 157 -15.11 -8.38 -2.14
CA TYR A 157 -14.51 -7.04 -2.08
C TYR A 157 -13.61 -6.76 -3.29
N TYR A 158 -13.18 -7.82 -4.00
CA TYR A 158 -12.40 -7.79 -5.23
C TYR A 158 -13.30 -8.16 -6.40
N TYR A 159 -14.39 -7.41 -6.59
CA TYR A 159 -15.12 -7.45 -7.86
C TYR A 159 -14.14 -7.13 -9.01
N ASP A 160 -14.41 -7.78 -10.15
CA ASP A 160 -13.54 -8.18 -11.25
C ASP A 160 -12.36 -7.19 -11.50
N PRO A 161 -11.12 -7.68 -11.69
CA PRO A 161 -10.03 -6.85 -12.22
C PRO A 161 -10.35 -6.09 -13.53
N ARG A 162 -11.46 -6.43 -14.21
CA ARG A 162 -12.04 -5.73 -15.37
C ARG A 162 -13.39 -5.06 -15.10
N ASP A 163 -13.93 -5.10 -13.89
CA ASP A 163 -15.15 -4.36 -13.57
C ASP A 163 -14.87 -2.86 -13.71
N ASP A 164 -15.84 -2.15 -14.29
CA ASP A 164 -15.83 -0.74 -14.73
C ASP A 164 -15.76 0.29 -13.56
N TRP A 165 -15.04 -0.09 -12.50
CA TRP A 165 -14.89 0.57 -11.21
C TRP A 165 -14.19 1.93 -11.31
N TYR A 166 -13.39 2.13 -12.36
CA TYR A 166 -12.73 3.41 -12.65
C TYR A 166 -13.73 4.57 -12.74
N GLY A 167 -14.97 4.30 -13.17
CA GLY A 167 -16.05 5.28 -13.24
C GLY A 167 -16.72 5.59 -11.88
N TYR A 168 -16.91 4.58 -11.02
CA TYR A 168 -17.62 4.72 -9.74
C TYR A 168 -16.73 5.21 -8.60
N TYR A 169 -15.44 4.89 -8.64
CA TYR A 169 -14.50 5.14 -7.53
C TYR A 169 -13.76 6.47 -7.60
N ARG A 170 -14.06 7.29 -8.61
CA ARG A 170 -13.43 8.59 -8.87
C ARG A 170 -13.49 9.59 -7.70
N ASN A 171 -14.16 9.25 -6.59
CA ASN A 171 -14.55 10.19 -5.55
C ASN A 171 -14.06 9.95 -4.11
N SER A 172 -13.48 8.81 -3.67
CA SER A 172 -12.82 8.66 -2.32
C SER A 172 -12.61 7.20 -1.84
N VAL A 173 -11.92 7.05 -0.70
CA VAL A 173 -11.91 5.86 0.18
C VAL A 173 -13.33 5.41 0.53
N ARG A 174 -13.67 4.14 0.24
CA ARG A 174 -14.92 3.51 0.68
C ARG A 174 -14.71 2.83 2.03
N ARG A 175 -15.71 2.96 2.89
CA ARG A 175 -15.72 2.38 4.23
C ARG A 175 -17.02 1.65 4.43
N GLU A 176 -16.98 0.55 5.14
CA GLU A 176 -18.19 -0.13 5.58
C GLU A 176 -18.44 0.17 7.04
N PRO A 177 -19.60 0.74 7.39
CA PRO A 177 -19.93 1.00 8.76
C PRO A 177 -19.97 -0.32 9.54
N ALA A 178 -19.40 -0.30 10.73
CA ALA A 178 -19.61 -1.35 11.69
C ALA A 178 -21.05 -1.29 12.23
N SER A 179 -21.55 -2.39 12.81
CA SER A 179 -22.85 -2.37 13.48
C SER A 179 -22.84 -1.34 14.61
N ALA A 180 -24.00 -0.74 14.92
CA ALA A 180 -24.12 0.32 15.92
C ALA A 180 -23.54 -0.04 17.30
N ASP A 181 -23.46 -1.34 17.63
CA ASP A 181 -22.95 -1.86 18.90
C ASP A 181 -21.41 -1.97 18.97
N SER A 182 -20.70 -1.82 17.84
CA SER A 182 -19.24 -2.00 17.74
C SER A 182 -18.39 -0.89 18.37
N LEU A 183 -18.99 0.26 18.69
CA LEU A 183 -18.33 1.34 19.42
C LEU A 183 -18.18 1.03 20.92
N THR A 184 -18.62 -0.15 21.38
CA THR A 184 -18.57 -0.51 22.79
C THR A 184 -17.47 -1.53 23.13
N ARG A 185 -16.73 -1.17 24.19
CA ARG A 185 -15.65 -1.93 24.86
C ARG A 185 -14.28 -1.87 24.18
N GLY A 186 -13.68 -0.69 24.21
CA GLY A 186 -12.27 -0.48 23.83
C GLY A 186 -11.76 0.96 23.93
N ALA A 187 -12.64 1.96 24.07
CA ALA A 187 -12.21 3.35 24.17
C ALA A 187 -11.46 3.60 25.49
N TRP A 188 -10.13 3.69 25.42
CA TRP A 188 -9.36 4.39 26.44
C TRP A 188 -9.91 5.82 26.52
N ALA A 189 -10.44 6.21 27.68
CA ALA A 189 -11.04 7.53 27.88
C ALA A 189 -10.13 8.38 28.78
N PRO A 190 -9.54 9.47 28.28
CA PRO A 190 -9.07 10.55 29.13
C PRO A 190 -9.92 11.83 28.99
N ALA A 191 -10.05 12.52 30.14
CA ALA A 191 -10.55 13.86 30.50
C ALA A 191 -11.57 14.60 29.61
N GLU A 192 -12.65 15.07 30.24
CA GLU A 192 -13.76 15.83 29.66
C GLU A 192 -13.33 17.19 29.09
N GLY A 193 -13.80 17.48 27.87
CA GLY A 193 -13.64 18.75 27.17
C GLY A 193 -14.71 18.87 26.09
N THR A 194 -15.20 20.08 25.86
CA THR A 194 -16.37 20.39 25.02
C THR A 194 -16.16 19.96 23.55
N PRO A 195 -17.11 19.24 22.91
CA PRO A 195 -16.98 18.84 21.51
C PRO A 195 -17.06 20.05 20.57
N THR A 196 -16.05 20.27 19.73
CA THR A 196 -16.06 21.33 18.71
C THR A 196 -15.78 20.85 17.28
N GLY A 197 -15.58 19.56 17.03
CA GLY A 197 -15.28 19.05 15.69
C GLY A 197 -16.34 18.13 15.11
N THR A 198 -16.29 18.00 13.79
CA THR A 198 -17.15 17.10 13.01
C THR A 198 -16.74 15.65 13.24
N ASP A 199 -17.65 14.81 13.72
CA ASP A 199 -17.41 13.38 13.88
C ASP A 199 -16.99 12.74 12.55
N GLY A 200 -15.85 12.03 12.52
CA GLY A 200 -15.32 11.53 11.25
C GLY A 200 -13.86 11.08 11.31
N VAL A 201 -13.39 10.44 10.22
CA VAL A 201 -11.97 10.08 10.11
C VAL A 201 -11.15 11.33 9.84
N VAL A 202 -10.23 11.64 10.74
CA VAL A 202 -9.36 12.82 10.69
C VAL A 202 -7.98 12.51 10.14
N ARG A 203 -7.49 11.26 10.30
CA ARG A 203 -6.18 10.84 9.78
C ARG A 203 -6.16 9.37 9.41
N ARG A 204 -5.31 9.02 8.45
CA ARG A 204 -4.96 7.64 8.09
C ARG A 204 -3.47 7.57 7.88
N GLY A 205 -2.91 6.38 8.02
CA GLY A 205 -1.49 6.19 7.82
C GLY A 205 -1.07 4.76 7.99
N SER A 206 0.22 4.54 7.82
CA SER A 206 0.90 3.34 8.30
C SER A 206 1.62 3.67 9.60
N ARG A 207 1.47 2.81 10.61
CA ARG A 207 2.14 2.90 11.92
C ARG A 207 3.65 2.83 11.80
N PHE A 208 4.15 2.40 10.65
CA PHE A 208 5.56 2.32 10.36
C PHE A 208 6.13 3.67 9.90
N VAL A 209 5.32 4.56 9.31
CA VAL A 209 5.81 5.89 8.89
C VAL A 209 5.88 6.82 10.10
N ARG A 210 7.08 7.30 10.45
CA ARG A 210 7.22 8.37 11.45
C ARG A 210 6.66 9.67 10.89
N ALA A 211 5.81 10.35 11.67
CA ALA A 211 5.45 11.73 11.38
C ALA A 211 6.73 12.58 11.42
N ARG A 212 6.97 13.37 10.36
CA ARG A 212 8.02 14.39 10.36
C ARG A 212 7.59 15.59 11.19
#